data_AF-A0A257YAT7-F1
#
_entry.id   AF-A0A257YAT7-F1
#
_cell.length_a   1.000
_cell.length_b   1.000
_cell.length_c   1.000
_cell.angle_alpha   90.00
_cell.angle_beta   90.00
_cell.angle_gamma   90.00
#
_symmetry.space_group_name_H-M   'P 1'
#
loop_
_entity.id
_entity.type
_entity.pdbx_description
1 polymer ?
#
loop_
_entity_poly.entity_id
_entity_poly.type
_entity_poly.pdbx_seq_one_letter_code
_entity_poly.pdbx_strand_id
1 'polypeptide(L)'
;VPIQEDTGDFRLLDKRVVAAIRQFRDTQRNAKAIFSWVGFKKIEILYDRDERVAGNTKWSYPKLINLAVDGITSFTTSPLRAASIAGLIISIVAFIYIVYLLVRPLFGVPIGDGYSSLMAVILFLGGVQLLSLGIIGEYVGRIFNETKQRPLYLVEKHHEGAAKKTRK
;
A
#
# COMPACT_ATOMS: atom_id res chain seq x y z
N VAL A 1 -10.88 -9.41 -6.17
CA VAL A 1 -10.74 -10.89 -6.07
C VAL A 1 -10.08 -11.20 -4.74
N PRO A 2 -10.67 -12.03 -3.86
CA PRO A 2 -10.07 -12.35 -2.57
C PRO A 2 -8.70 -13.01 -2.76
N ILE A 3 -7.73 -12.59 -1.95
CA ILE A 3 -6.39 -13.18 -1.91
C ILE A 3 -6.53 -14.49 -1.13
N GLN A 4 -6.05 -15.60 -1.70
CA GLN A 4 -6.09 -16.90 -1.01
C GLN A 4 -5.14 -16.87 0.20
N GLU A 5 -5.64 -17.37 1.33
CA GLU A 5 -4.90 -17.46 2.57
C GLU A 5 -3.88 -18.61 2.51
N ASP A 6 -2.80 -18.50 3.29
CA ASP A 6 -1.69 -19.46 3.38
C ASP A 6 -1.22 -20.09 2.04
N THR A 7 -1.20 -19.28 0.99
CA THR A 7 -0.84 -19.77 -0.34
C THR A 7 0.68 -19.74 -0.54
N GLY A 8 1.24 -20.91 -0.87
CA GLY A 8 2.64 -21.07 -1.25
C GLY A 8 2.98 -20.42 -2.60
N ASP A 9 4.27 -20.32 -2.91
CA ASP A 9 4.72 -19.79 -4.21
C ASP A 9 4.69 -20.83 -5.34
N PHE A 10 4.58 -22.11 -4.97
CA PHE A 10 4.50 -23.24 -5.90
C PHE A 10 3.15 -23.27 -6.62
N ARG A 11 3.16 -23.17 -7.95
CA ARG A 11 1.95 -23.03 -8.77
C ARG A 11 2.16 -23.49 -10.20
N LEU A 12 1.08 -23.95 -10.83
CA LEU A 12 1.00 -24.21 -12.26
C LEU A 12 0.16 -23.09 -12.92
N LEU A 13 0.70 -22.48 -13.98
CA LEU A 13 0.05 -21.37 -14.69
C LEU A 13 -0.18 -21.77 -16.15
N ASP A 14 -1.42 -21.60 -16.62
CA ASP A 14 -1.74 -21.74 -18.04
C ASP A 14 -1.06 -20.64 -18.87
N LYS A 15 -0.78 -20.94 -20.14
CA LYS A 15 -0.15 -20.00 -21.09
C LYS A 15 -0.91 -18.67 -21.17
N ARG A 16 -2.24 -18.69 -21.10
CA ARG A 16 -3.08 -17.47 -21.13
C ARG A 16 -2.83 -16.59 -19.91
N VAL A 17 -2.66 -17.19 -18.73
CA VAL A 17 -2.36 -16.48 -17.47
C VAL A 17 -0.98 -15.83 -17.55
N VAL A 18 0.02 -16.57 -18.03
CA VAL A 18 1.38 -16.05 -18.22
C VAL A 18 1.38 -14.88 -19.20
N ALA A 19 0.65 -14.98 -20.31
CA ALA A 19 0.53 -13.91 -21.30
C ALA A 19 -0.08 -12.63 -20.69
N ALA A 20 -1.12 -12.75 -19.86
CA ALA A 20 -1.71 -11.61 -19.17
C ALA A 20 -0.73 -10.97 -18.18
N ILE A 21 -0.04 -11.77 -17.35
CA ILE A 21 0.93 -11.25 -16.36
C ILE A 21 2.10 -10.52 -17.03
N ARG A 22 2.50 -10.91 -18.24
CA ARG A 22 3.57 -10.22 -19.01
C ARG A 22 3.22 -8.79 -19.43
N GLN A 23 1.95 -8.42 -19.40
CA GLN A 23 1.50 -7.06 -19.70
C GLN A 23 1.69 -6.09 -18.52
N PHE A 24 1.82 -6.62 -17.30
CA PHE A 24 2.03 -5.80 -16.11
C PHE A 24 3.40 -5.14 -16.19
N ARG A 25 3.44 -3.84 -15.91
CA ARG A 25 4.66 -3.02 -15.87
C ARG A 25 4.98 -2.49 -14.47
N ASP A 26 4.19 -2.91 -13.48
CA ASP A 26 4.32 -2.49 -12.09
C ASP A 26 5.76 -2.58 -11.60
N THR A 27 6.29 -1.44 -11.17
CA THR A 27 7.66 -1.35 -10.66
C THR A 27 7.80 -2.06 -9.30
N GLN A 28 6.73 -2.04 -8.50
CA GLN A 28 6.65 -2.67 -7.17
C GLN A 28 5.83 -3.97 -7.23
N ARG A 29 6.47 -5.05 -7.68
CA ARG A 29 5.79 -6.34 -7.91
C ARG A 29 5.53 -7.10 -6.62
N ASN A 30 4.25 -7.18 -6.22
CA ASN A 30 3.79 -8.16 -5.25
C ASN A 30 3.18 -9.35 -5.99
N ALA A 31 3.92 -10.46 -6.06
CA ALA A 31 3.49 -11.65 -6.78
C ALA A 31 2.12 -12.17 -6.27
N LYS A 32 1.91 -12.22 -4.95
CA LYS A 32 0.65 -12.70 -4.35
C LYS A 32 -0.55 -11.87 -4.82
N ALA A 33 -0.39 -10.54 -4.83
CA ALA A 33 -1.44 -9.64 -5.28
C ALA A 33 -1.68 -9.74 -6.80
N ILE A 34 -0.62 -9.78 -7.61
CA ILE A 34 -0.72 -9.93 -9.07
C ILE A 34 -1.51 -11.20 -9.41
N PHE A 35 -1.13 -12.35 -8.84
CA PHE A 35 -1.81 -13.62 -9.11
C PHE A 35 -3.27 -13.63 -8.66
N SER A 36 -3.61 -12.92 -7.58
CA SER A 36 -5.01 -12.76 -7.18
C SER A 36 -5.79 -11.88 -8.15
N TRP A 37 -5.18 -10.77 -8.59
CA TRP A 37 -5.83 -9.74 -9.41
C TRP A 37 -6.18 -10.22 -10.83
N VAL A 38 -5.35 -11.08 -11.45
CA VAL A 38 -5.60 -11.55 -12.84
C VAL A 38 -6.95 -12.28 -13.01
N GLY A 39 -7.56 -12.78 -11.93
CA GLY A 39 -8.97 -13.17 -11.93
C GLY A 39 -9.33 -14.44 -12.72
N PHE A 40 -8.35 -15.17 -13.26
CA PHE A 40 -8.57 -16.46 -13.89
C PHE A 40 -9.07 -17.54 -12.91
N LYS A 41 -9.56 -18.67 -13.46
CA LYS A 41 -9.97 -19.83 -12.67
C LYS A 41 -8.79 -20.35 -11.84
N LYS A 42 -9.02 -20.53 -10.54
CA LYS A 42 -8.03 -21.01 -9.57
C LYS A 42 -8.56 -22.29 -8.94
N ILE A 43 -7.65 -23.24 -8.72
CA ILE A 43 -7.88 -24.47 -7.96
C ILE A 43 -6.73 -24.55 -6.96
N GLU A 44 -7.06 -24.79 -5.70
CA GLU A 44 -6.07 -25.00 -4.64
C GLU A 44 -5.86 -26.49 -4.40
N ILE A 45 -4.61 -26.84 -4.11
CA ILE A 45 -4.23 -28.18 -3.67
C ILE A 45 -3.70 -28.00 -2.26
N LEU A 46 -4.50 -28.44 -1.28
CA LEU A 46 -4.11 -28.41 0.11
C LEU A 46 -3.06 -29.50 0.35
N TYR A 47 -2.01 -29.14 1.07
CA TYR A 47 -0.96 -30.06 1.49
C TYR A 47 -0.45 -29.61 2.84
N ASP A 48 0.02 -30.57 3.65
CA ASP A 48 0.65 -30.24 4.92
C ASP A 48 2.11 -29.83 4.70
N ARG A 49 2.53 -28.76 5.38
CA ARG A 49 3.90 -28.25 5.29
C ARG A 49 4.63 -28.61 6.56
N ASP A 50 5.51 -29.60 6.47
CA ASP A 50 6.48 -29.87 7.53
C ASP A 50 7.33 -28.63 7.82
N GLU A 51 7.73 -28.48 9.07
CA GLU A 51 8.67 -27.44 9.48
C GLU A 51 9.97 -27.58 8.67
N ARG A 52 10.61 -26.43 8.38
CA ARG A 52 11.87 -26.45 7.63
C ARG A 52 12.90 -27.27 8.40
N VAL A 53 13.39 -28.34 7.78
CA VAL A 53 14.45 -29.22 8.31
C VAL A 53 15.72 -28.45 8.65
N ALA A 54 16.01 -27.36 7.92
CA ALA A 54 17.15 -26.49 8.20
C ALA A 54 16.91 -25.05 7.72
N GLY A 55 17.58 -24.12 8.39
CA GLY A 55 17.64 -22.70 8.02
C GLY A 55 16.72 -21.82 8.85
N ASN A 56 17.17 -20.58 9.12
CA ASN A 56 16.37 -19.58 9.80
C ASN A 56 15.39 -18.91 8.82
N THR A 57 14.22 -18.51 9.32
CA THR A 57 13.30 -17.69 8.52
C THR A 57 14.00 -16.42 8.05
N LYS A 58 13.93 -16.14 6.73
CA LYS A 58 14.40 -14.86 6.17
C LYS A 58 13.43 -13.70 6.50
N TRP A 59 12.25 -14.03 7.01
CA TRP A 59 11.20 -13.11 7.41
C TRP A 59 11.34 -12.75 8.88
N SER A 60 11.72 -11.50 9.13
CA SER A 60 11.62 -10.88 10.46
C SER A 60 10.32 -10.06 10.54
N TYR A 61 9.81 -9.87 11.75
CA TYR A 61 8.60 -9.06 11.99
C TYR A 61 8.62 -7.67 11.30
N PRO A 62 9.74 -6.90 11.30
CA PRO A 62 9.81 -5.63 10.57
C PRO A 62 9.61 -5.77 9.05
N LYS A 63 10.16 -6.83 8.46
CA LYS A 63 9.98 -7.11 7.02
C LYS A 63 8.54 -7.48 6.68
N LEU A 64 7.85 -8.16 7.59
CA LEU A 64 6.43 -8.49 7.43
C LEU A 64 5.55 -7.23 7.53
N ILE A 65 5.86 -6.31 8.45
CA ILE A 65 5.18 -5.02 8.55
C ILE A 65 5.39 -4.20 7.27
N ASN A 66 6.63 -4.08 6.79
CA ASN A 66 6.91 -3.40 5.52
C ASN A 66 6.16 -4.05 4.35
N LEU A 67 6.14 -5.39 4.28
CA LEU A 67 5.39 -6.10 3.24
C LEU A 67 3.89 -5.80 3.30
N ALA A 68 3.31 -5.69 4.50
CA ALA A 68 1.91 -5.35 4.68
C ALA A 68 1.63 -3.90 4.27
N VAL A 69 2.48 -2.96 4.68
CA VAL A 69 2.38 -1.54 4.30
C VAL A 69 2.48 -1.39 2.78
N ASP A 70 3.45 -2.04 2.15
CA ASP A 70 3.60 -2.06 0.69
C ASP A 70 2.40 -2.71 0.00
N GLY A 71 1.88 -3.81 0.55
CA GLY A 71 0.68 -4.47 0.01
C GLY A 71 -0.57 -3.60 0.05
N ILE A 72 -0.78 -2.85 1.14
CA ILE A 72 -1.93 -1.95 1.27
C ILE A 72 -1.74 -0.75 0.33
N THR A 73 -0.59 -0.10 0.36
CA THR A 73 -0.36 1.15 -0.40
C THR A 73 -0.21 0.93 -1.92
N SER A 74 0.29 -0.22 -2.38
CA SER A 74 0.40 -0.53 -3.81
C SER A 74 -0.93 -0.90 -4.46
N PHE A 75 -1.88 -1.49 -3.72
CA PHE A 75 -3.10 -2.05 -4.29
C PHE A 75 -4.38 -1.35 -3.84
N THR A 76 -4.31 -0.38 -2.91
CA THR A 76 -5.45 0.42 -2.52
C THR A 76 -5.10 1.88 -2.24
N THR A 77 -6.06 2.77 -2.54
CA THR A 77 -6.06 4.18 -2.11
C THR A 77 -6.72 4.38 -0.74
N SER A 78 -7.05 3.29 -0.03
CA SER A 78 -7.75 3.37 1.27
C SER A 78 -7.02 4.24 2.30
N PRO A 79 -5.69 4.13 2.52
CA PRO A 79 -4.98 5.01 3.44
C PRO A 79 -5.09 6.50 3.07
N LEU A 80 -5.01 6.82 1.78
CA LEU A 80 -5.17 8.19 1.29
C LEU A 80 -6.58 8.71 1.58
N ARG A 81 -7.61 7.90 1.29
CA ARG A 81 -9.01 8.26 1.58
C ARG A 81 -9.26 8.42 3.07
N ALA A 82 -8.71 7.56 3.92
CA ALA A 82 -8.84 7.66 5.36
C ALA A 82 -8.25 8.97 5.90
N ALA A 83 -7.06 9.35 5.41
CA ALA A 83 -6.43 10.62 5.74
C ALA A 83 -7.28 11.82 5.29
N SER A 84 -7.84 11.77 4.07
CA SER A 84 -8.73 12.83 3.57
C SER A 84 -10.01 12.97 4.40
N ILE A 85 -10.64 11.85 4.78
CA ILE A 85 -11.85 11.86 5.61
C ILE A 85 -11.53 12.37 7.02
N ALA A 86 -10.43 11.93 7.63
CA ALA A 86 -9.99 12.42 8.93
C ALA A 86 -9.72 13.94 8.88
N GLY A 87 -9.02 14.41 7.85
CA GLY A 87 -8.78 15.83 7.61
C GLY A 87 -10.08 16.64 7.46
N LEU A 88 -11.07 16.09 6.73
CA LEU A 88 -12.38 16.72 6.57
C LEU A 88 -13.14 16.84 7.90
N ILE A 89 -13.18 15.77 8.70
CA ILE A 89 -13.83 15.78 10.02
C ILE A 89 -13.17 16.82 10.93
N ILE A 90 -11.84 16.82 10.98
CA ILE A 90 -11.07 17.77 11.78
C ILE A 90 -11.32 19.21 11.33
N SER A 91 -11.38 19.46 10.02
CA SER A 91 -11.69 20.78 9.47
C SER A 91 -13.09 21.26 9.84
N ILE A 92 -14.11 20.39 9.80
CA ILE A 92 -15.47 20.72 10.22
C ILE A 92 -15.52 21.07 11.71
N VAL A 93 -14.89 20.25 12.56
CA VAL A 93 -14.83 20.50 14.02
C VAL A 93 -14.12 21.81 14.31
N ALA A 94 -12.98 22.07 13.66
CA ALA A 94 -12.24 23.31 13.79
C ALA A 94 -13.07 24.52 13.34
N PHE A 95 -13.81 24.41 12.23
CA PHE A 95 -14.68 25.47 11.73
C PHE A 95 -15.81 25.80 12.72
N ILE A 96 -16.50 24.78 13.25
CA ILE A 96 -17.54 24.96 14.27
C ILE A 96 -16.95 25.63 15.52
N TYR A 97 -15.76 25.21 15.95
CA TYR A 97 -15.09 25.79 17.11
C TYR A 97 -14.70 27.25 16.89
N ILE A 98 -14.22 27.62 15.69
CA ILE A 98 -13.93 29.01 15.32
C ILE A 98 -15.23 29.85 15.38
N VAL A 99 -16.33 29.37 14.81
CA VAL A 99 -17.62 30.07 14.87
C VAL A 99 -18.06 30.27 16.32
N TYR A 100 -17.94 29.24 17.17
CA TYR A 100 -18.23 29.35 18.60
C TYR A 100 -17.36 30.42 19.30
N LEU A 101 -16.04 30.44 19.03
CA LEU A 101 -15.13 31.43 19.60
C LEU A 101 -15.45 32.87 19.17
N LEU A 102 -15.96 33.06 17.95
CA LEU A 102 -16.37 34.37 17.43
C LEU A 102 -17.71 34.84 18.01
N VAL A 103 -18.64 33.91 18.27
CA VAL A 103 -20.00 34.22 18.73
C VAL A 103 -20.07 34.37 20.26
N ARG A 104 -19.29 33.59 21.02
CA ARG A 104 -19.33 33.63 22.51
C ARG A 104 -19.13 35.02 23.14
N PRO A 105 -18.31 35.95 22.60
CA PRO A 105 -18.14 37.28 23.20
C PRO A 105 -19.39 38.15 23.06
N LEU A 106 -20.21 37.92 22.04
CA LEU A 106 -21.49 38.63 21.84
C LEU A 106 -22.51 38.30 22.95
N PHE A 107 -22.32 37.18 23.63
CA PHE A 107 -23.14 36.73 24.77
C PHE A 107 -22.51 37.05 26.14
N GLY A 108 -21.45 37.87 26.18
CA GLY A 108 -20.81 38.29 27.43
C GLY A 108 -19.98 37.21 28.13
N VAL A 109 -19.64 36.12 27.44
CA VAL A 109 -18.77 35.07 28.00
C VAL A 109 -17.32 35.59 28.06
N PRO A 110 -16.65 35.56 29.22
CA PRO A 110 -15.30 36.10 29.37
C PRO A 110 -14.27 35.35 28.52
N ILE A 111 -13.38 36.11 27.89
CA ILE A 111 -12.28 35.61 27.07
C ILE A 111 -11.14 35.24 28.04
N GLY A 112 -11.12 34.01 28.53
CA GLY A 112 -9.99 33.50 29.33
C GLY A 112 -8.69 33.42 28.52
N ASP A 113 -7.57 33.12 29.20
CA ASP A 113 -6.24 32.97 28.58
C ASP A 113 -6.23 31.81 27.58
N GLY A 114 -6.51 32.12 26.32
CA GLY A 114 -6.68 31.14 25.24
C GLY A 114 -5.41 30.40 24.83
N TYR A 115 -4.27 30.69 25.46
CA TYR A 115 -2.94 30.21 25.04
C TYR A 115 -2.83 28.68 24.99
N SER A 116 -3.23 27.97 26.04
CA SER A 116 -3.13 26.49 26.06
C SER A 116 -4.02 25.83 25.02
N SER A 117 -5.24 26.34 24.84
CA SER A 117 -6.17 25.83 23.81
C SER A 117 -5.69 26.15 22.39
N LEU A 118 -5.12 27.33 22.19
CA LEU A 118 -4.57 27.77 20.91
C LEU A 118 -3.36 26.92 20.52
N MET A 119 -2.43 26.71 21.47
CA MET A 119 -1.24 25.89 21.26
C MET A 119 -1.60 24.43 20.96
N ALA A 120 -2.59 23.86 21.66
CA ALA A 120 -3.08 22.51 21.39
C ALA A 120 -3.68 22.37 19.99
N VAL A 121 -4.50 23.34 19.54
CA VAL A 121 -5.08 23.33 18.19
C VAL A 121 -4.00 23.46 17.11
N ILE A 122 -3.02 24.34 17.31
CA ILE A 122 -1.91 24.53 16.36
C ILE A 122 -1.09 23.24 16.23
N LEU A 123 -0.68 22.63 17.34
CA LEU A 123 0.10 21.40 17.33
C LEU A 123 -0.69 20.23 16.72
N PHE A 124 -1.99 20.13 17.03
CA PHE A 124 -2.84 19.10 16.47
C PHE A 124 -3.02 19.25 14.96
N LEU A 125 -3.36 20.45 14.47
CA LEU A 125 -3.49 20.72 13.04
C LEU A 125 -2.16 20.53 12.31
N GLY A 126 -1.04 20.97 12.89
CA GLY A 126 0.29 20.76 12.33
C GLY A 126 0.66 19.28 12.22
N GLY A 127 0.38 18.48 13.27
CA GLY A 127 0.59 17.03 13.24
C GLY A 127 -0.24 16.33 12.16
N VAL A 128 -1.52 16.69 12.03
CA VAL A 128 -2.43 16.13 11.02
C VAL A 128 -2.00 16.50 9.60
N GLN A 129 -1.53 17.74 9.40
CA GLN A 129 -0.98 18.19 8.11
C GLN A 129 0.29 17.44 7.73
N LEU A 130 1.23 17.27 8.66
CA LEU A 130 2.46 16.50 8.43
C LEU A 130 2.16 15.03 8.12
N LEU A 131 1.21 14.42 8.83
CA LEU A 131 0.75 13.05 8.55
C LEU A 131 0.13 12.96 7.15
N SER A 132 -0.74 13.91 6.80
CA SER A 132 -1.38 13.97 5.48
C SER A 132 -0.36 14.13 4.35
N LEU A 133 0.62 15.03 4.53
CA LEU A 133 1.74 15.21 3.60
C LEU A 133 2.61 13.95 3.49
N GLY A 134 2.86 13.25 4.59
CA GLY A 134 3.59 11.97 4.57
C GLY A 134 2.88 10.92 3.73
N ILE A 135 1.56 10.79 3.89
CA ILE A 135 0.74 9.88 3.07
C ILE A 135 0.78 10.31 1.61
N ILE A 136 0.55 11.59 1.30
CA ILE A 136 0.64 12.10 -0.08
C ILE A 136 2.02 11.82 -0.68
N GLY A 137 3.10 12.08 0.06
CA GLY A 137 4.48 11.84 -0.35
C GLY A 137 4.75 10.38 -0.71
N GLU A 138 4.19 9.44 0.03
CA GLU A 138 4.27 8.00 -0.26
C GLU A 138 3.63 7.66 -1.62
N TYR A 139 2.43 8.18 -1.89
CA TYR A 139 1.76 7.96 -3.19
C TYR A 139 2.47 8.68 -4.34
N VAL A 140 2.96 9.91 -4.12
CA VAL A 140 3.74 10.67 -5.12
C VAL A 140 5.04 9.93 -5.44
N GLY A 141 5.72 9.37 -4.43
CA GLY A 141 6.92 8.54 -4.64
C GLY A 141 6.64 7.30 -5.48
N ARG A 142 5.48 6.65 -5.28
CA ARG A 142 5.03 5.51 -6.09
C ARG A 142 4.74 5.92 -7.53
N ILE A 143 4.01 7.01 -7.74
CA ILE A 143 3.76 7.59 -9.07
C ILE A 143 5.09 7.94 -9.76
N PHE A 144 6.03 8.55 -9.03
CA PHE A 144 7.35 8.89 -9.56
C PHE A 144 8.13 7.64 -9.99
N ASN A 145 8.06 6.54 -9.23
CA ASN A 145 8.72 5.30 -9.62
C ASN A 145 8.06 4.65 -10.85
N GLU A 146 6.74 4.69 -10.96
CA GLU A 146 6.01 4.13 -12.09
C GLU A 146 6.17 4.96 -13.39
N THR A 147 6.24 6.29 -13.27
CA THR A 147 6.42 7.21 -14.41
C THR A 147 7.83 7.15 -15.02
N LYS A 148 8.84 6.69 -14.26
CA LYS A 148 10.21 6.50 -14.79
C LYS A 148 10.28 5.46 -15.91
N GLN A 149 9.32 4.53 -15.99
CA GLN A 149 9.27 3.47 -17.01
C GLN A 149 10.62 2.73 -17.19
N ARG A 150 11.35 2.53 -16.09
CA ARG A 150 12.63 1.82 -16.13
C ARG A 150 12.39 0.33 -16.37
N PRO A 151 13.17 -0.33 -17.23
CA PRO A 151 13.06 -1.77 -17.40
C PRO A 151 13.39 -2.48 -16.08
N LEU A 152 12.60 -3.50 -15.75
CA LEU A 152 12.73 -4.28 -14.51
C LEU A 152 14.12 -4.94 -14.38
N TYR A 153 14.72 -5.30 -15.50
CA TYR A 153 16.04 -5.91 -15.58
C TYR A 153 16.63 -5.63 -16.96
N LEU A 154 17.95 -5.69 -17.04
CA LEU A 154 18.70 -5.71 -18.29
C LEU A 154 19.33 -7.10 -18.42
N VAL A 155 19.24 -7.69 -19.61
CA VAL A 155 19.85 -8.99 -19.89
C VAL A 155 21.25 -8.75 -20.41
N GLU A 156 22.26 -9.26 -19.69
CA GLU A 156 23.65 -9.15 -20.14
C GLU A 156 23.97 -10.18 -21.23
N LYS A 157 23.61 -11.45 -21.01
CA LYS A 157 23.86 -12.56 -21.94
C LYS A 157 22.68 -13.52 -21.94
N HIS A 158 22.36 -14.04 -23.12
CA HIS A 158 21.37 -15.10 -23.31
C HIS A 158 22.09 -16.36 -23.79
N HIS A 159 21.96 -17.46 -23.04
CA HIS A 159 22.47 -18.76 -23.46
C HIS A 159 21.27 -19.60 -23.90
N GLU A 160 21.16 -19.86 -25.21
CA GLU A 160 20.15 -20.78 -25.72
C GLU A 160 20.48 -22.20 -25.24
N GLY A 161 19.59 -22.77 -24.43
CA GLY A 161 19.64 -24.20 -24.12
C GLY A 161 19.44 -24.99 -25.42
N ALA A 162 20.28 -26.00 -25.66
CA ALA A 162 20.24 -26.83 -26.87
C ALA A 162 18.79 -27.20 -27.19
N ALA A 163 18.29 -26.73 -28.35
CA ALA A 163 16.93 -26.97 -28.76
C ALA A 163 16.66 -28.48 -28.76
N LYS A 164 15.77 -28.94 -27.88
CA LYS A 164 15.20 -30.29 -28.00
C LYS A 164 14.51 -30.31 -29.36
N LYS A 165 15.11 -31.02 -30.33
CA LYS A 165 14.44 -31.38 -31.58
C LYS A 165 13.10 -32.02 -31.20
N THR A 166 12.02 -31.28 -31.39
CA THR A 166 10.67 -31.80 -31.26
C THR A 166 10.58 -32.96 -32.25
N ARG A 167 10.56 -34.21 -31.76
CA ARG A 167 10.25 -35.36 -32.61
C ARG A 167 8.84 -35.11 -33.16
N LYS A 168 8.74 -35.04 -34.49
CA LYS A 168 7.48 -35.08 -35.24
C LYS A 168 6.71 -36.36 -34.88
#